data_AF-A0A497AQL0-F1
#
_entry.id   AF-A0A497AQL0-F1
#
_cell.length_a   1.000
_cell.length_b   1.000
_cell.length_c   1.000
_cell.angle_alpha   90.00
_cell.angle_beta   90.00
_cell.angle_gamma   90.00
#
_symmetry.space_group_name_H-M   'P 1'
#
loop_
_entity.id
_entity.type
_entity.pdbx_description
1 polymer ?
#
loop_
_entity_poly.entity_id
_entity_poly.type
_entity_poly.pdbx_seq_one_letter_code
_entity_poly.pdbx_strand_id
1 'polypeptide(L)'
;MTDRVRRQAEWLIGELLREASEGTVISVMCRRNTVRVFLNSEEVASLSEDTACFGSVLSREQVERLYDIHRCCPKARSRRERDEERW
;
A
#
# COMPACT_ATOMS: atom_id res chain seq x y z
N MET A 1 -3.01 13.85 -1.22
CA MET A 1 -2.66 12.42 -1.08
C MET A 1 -2.93 12.02 0.36
N THR A 2 -3.76 10.99 0.59
CA THR A 2 -4.08 10.52 1.94
C THR A 2 -2.96 9.67 2.54
N ASP A 3 -2.96 9.56 3.86
CA ASP A 3 -2.04 8.67 4.60
C ASP A 3 -2.19 7.21 4.18
N ARG A 4 -3.39 6.79 3.76
CA ARG A 4 -3.63 5.45 3.24
C ARG A 4 -2.81 5.19 1.97
N VAL A 5 -2.93 6.07 0.98
CA VAL A 5 -2.20 5.95 -0.30
C VAL A 5 -0.70 6.00 -0.07
N ARG A 6 -0.24 6.88 0.84
CA ARG A 6 1.16 6.97 1.23
C ARG A 6 1.68 5.66 1.83
N ARG A 7 0.98 5.09 2.82
CA ARG A 7 1.38 3.83 3.45
C ARG A 7 1.38 2.65 2.46
N GLN A 8 0.45 2.64 1.52
CA GLN A 8 0.43 1.64 0.44
C GLN A 8 1.65 1.75 -0.46
N ALA A 9 2.01 2.98 -0.85
CA ALA A 9 3.20 3.22 -1.65
C ALA A 9 4.48 2.82 -0.89
N GLU A 10 4.60 3.22 0.38
CA GLU A 10 5.74 2.87 1.24
C GLU A 10 5.89 1.35 1.40
N TRP A 11 4.79 0.63 1.64
CA TRP A 11 4.81 -0.83 1.73
C TRP A 11 5.23 -1.47 0.41
N LEU A 12 4.64 -1.02 -0.71
CA LEU A 12 4.95 -1.55 -2.04
C LEU A 12 6.43 -1.37 -2.37
N ILE A 13 6.96 -0.17 -2.15
CA ILE A 13 8.39 0.12 -2.36
C ILE A 13 9.25 -0.80 -1.49
N GLY A 14 8.83 -1.06 -0.24
CA GLY A 14 9.50 -2.00 0.66
C GLY A 14 9.56 -3.42 0.11
N GLU A 15 8.46 -3.96 -0.43
CA GLU A 15 8.48 -5.29 -1.05
C GLU A 15 9.34 -5.32 -2.31
N LEU A 16 9.23 -4.30 -3.18
CA LEU A 16 10.05 -4.20 -4.40
C LEU A 16 11.55 -4.15 -4.07
N LEU A 17 11.95 -3.43 -3.02
CA LEU A 17 13.34 -3.37 -2.58
C LEU A 17 13.86 -4.71 -2.05
N ARG A 18 13.00 -5.55 -1.48
CA ARG A 18 13.42 -6.88 -0.97
C ARG A 18 13.72 -7.88 -2.07
N GLU A 19 13.08 -7.70 -3.24
CA GLU A 19 13.24 -8.59 -4.39
C GLU A 19 14.10 -7.99 -5.51
N ALA A 20 14.46 -6.70 -5.38
CA ALA A 20 15.30 -6.00 -6.32
C ALA A 20 16.70 -6.63 -6.43
N SER A 21 17.10 -6.96 -7.66
CA SER A 21 18.49 -7.31 -7.98
C SER A 21 19.34 -6.06 -8.16
N GLU A 22 20.66 -6.22 -8.10
CA GLU A 22 21.61 -5.14 -8.37
C GLU A 22 21.33 -4.50 -9.73
N GLY A 23 21.27 -3.16 -9.77
CA GLY A 23 20.93 -2.39 -10.96
C GLY A 23 19.44 -2.14 -11.18
N THR A 24 18.55 -2.70 -10.35
CA THR A 24 17.12 -2.37 -10.39
C THR A 24 16.88 -0.93 -9.96
N VAL A 25 16.18 -0.16 -10.80
CA VAL A 25 15.78 1.23 -10.49
C VAL A 25 14.30 1.27 -10.14
N ILE A 26 14.00 1.69 -8.91
CA ILE A 26 12.63 1.97 -8.47
C ILE A 26 12.41 3.49 -8.55
N SER A 27 11.48 3.91 -9.40
CA SER A 27 11.10 5.30 -9.55
C SER A 27 9.67 5.51 -9.05
N VAL A 28 9.47 6.59 -8.29
CA VAL A 28 8.16 6.93 -7.73
C VAL A 28 7.76 8.31 -8.21
N MET A 29 6.59 8.41 -8.83
CA MET A 29 6.01 9.67 -9.29
C MET A 29 4.74 9.97 -8.52
N CYS A 30 4.75 11.10 -7.81
CA CYS A 30 3.59 11.60 -7.08
C CYS A 30 2.94 12.75 -7.87
N ARG A 31 1.69 12.58 -8.31
CA ARG A 31 0.93 13.64 -8.98
C ARG A 31 -0.46 13.79 -8.36
N ARG A 32 -0.71 14.95 -7.73
CA ARG A 32 -1.94 15.27 -6.99
C ARG A 32 -2.20 14.24 -5.87
N ASN A 33 -3.09 13.29 -6.12
CA ASN A 33 -3.50 12.23 -5.18
C ASN A 33 -3.19 10.83 -5.71
N THR A 34 -2.38 10.74 -6.76
CA THR A 34 -1.96 9.47 -7.35
C THR A 34 -0.47 9.28 -7.17
N VAL A 35 -0.09 8.08 -6.76
CA VAL A 35 1.30 7.59 -6.73
C VAL A 35 1.44 6.55 -7.83
N ARG A 36 2.41 6.73 -8.72
CA ARG A 36 2.78 5.73 -9.73
C ARG A 36 4.16 5.22 -9.40
N VAL A 37 4.31 3.91 -9.38
CA VAL A 37 5.57 3.24 -9.07
C VAL A 37 6.05 2.55 -10.34
N PHE A 38 7.33 2.70 -10.64
CA PHE A 38 7.98 2.17 -11.82
C PHE A 38 9.20 1.34 -11.44
N LEU A 39 9.43 0.25 -12.17
CA LEU A 39 10.65 -0.55 -12.13
C LEU A 39 11.32 -0.49 -13.49
N ASN A 40 12.59 -0.06 -13.54
CA ASN A 40 13.34 0.07 -14.79
C ASN A 40 12.58 0.85 -15.89
N SER A 41 11.83 1.87 -15.48
CA SER A 41 10.95 2.72 -16.32
C SER A 41 9.62 2.10 -16.77
N GLU A 42 9.31 0.86 -16.38
CA GLU A 42 7.99 0.24 -16.59
C GLU A 42 7.08 0.53 -15.40
N GLU A 43 5.83 0.93 -15.65
CA GLU A 43 4.87 1.18 -14.58
C GLU A 43 4.33 -0.12 -13.99
N VAL A 44 4.53 -0.30 -12.69
CA VAL A 44 4.17 -1.53 -11.97
C VAL A 44 3.03 -1.33 -10.98
N ALA A 45 2.74 -0.08 -10.61
CA ALA A 45 1.56 0.22 -9.81
C ALA A 45 1.09 1.66 -9.99
N SER A 46 -0.21 1.85 -9.85
CA SER A 46 -0.88 3.15 -9.76
C SER A 46 -1.84 3.14 -8.58
N LEU A 47 -1.60 4.00 -7.60
CA LEU A 47 -2.31 4.07 -6.34
C LEU A 47 -2.97 5.44 -6.21
N SER A 48 -4.28 5.46 -5.99
CA SER A 48 -5.08 6.62 -5.65
C SER A 48 -6.03 6.27 -4.49
N GLU A 49 -6.82 7.22 -4.03
CA GLU A 49 -7.80 6.98 -2.97
C GLU A 49 -8.88 5.97 -3.39
N ASP A 50 -9.26 6.01 -4.66
CA ASP A 50 -10.36 5.21 -5.21
C ASP A 50 -9.88 3.94 -5.91
N THR A 51 -8.59 3.87 -6.28
CA THR A 51 -8.09 2.82 -7.17
C THR A 51 -6.68 2.42 -6.79
N ALA A 52 -6.44 1.11 -6.66
CA ALA A 52 -5.11 0.55 -6.56
C ALA A 52 -4.96 -0.49 -7.68
N CYS A 53 -4.20 -0.14 -8.72
CA CYS A 53 -3.85 -1.03 -9.81
C CYS A 53 -2.42 -1.50 -9.63
N PHE A 54 -2.21 -2.81 -9.68
CA PHE A 54 -0.90 -3.45 -9.65
C PHE A 54 -0.69 -4.19 -10.97
N GLY A 55 0.47 -3.98 -11.59
CA GLY A 55 0.92 -4.75 -12.74
C GLY A 55 1.33 -6.17 -12.35
N SER A 56 1.83 -6.94 -13.31
CA SER A 56 2.23 -8.35 -13.16
C SER A 56 3.47 -8.59 -12.28
N VAL A 57 4.01 -7.54 -11.65
CA VAL A 57 5.23 -7.63 -10.85
C VAL A 57 4.97 -8.22 -9.46
N LEU A 58 3.76 -8.07 -8.92
CA LEU A 58 3.44 -8.68 -7.63
C LEU A 58 2.87 -10.09 -7.82
N SER A 59 3.41 -11.04 -7.05
CA SER A 59 2.83 -12.37 -6.91
C SER A 59 1.44 -12.25 -6.27
N ARG A 60 0.60 -13.27 -6.50
CA ARG A 60 -0.73 -13.33 -5.87
C ARG A 60 -0.63 -13.26 -4.34
N GLU A 61 0.36 -13.92 -3.74
CA GLU A 61 0.56 -13.88 -2.28
C GLU A 61 0.98 -12.48 -1.79
N GLN A 62 1.76 -11.72 -2.56
CA GLN A 62 2.10 -10.33 -2.22
C GLN A 62 0.86 -9.43 -2.29
N VAL A 63 0.03 -9.59 -3.32
CA VAL A 63 -1.24 -8.85 -3.43
C VAL A 63 -2.18 -9.18 -2.27
N GLU A 64 -2.29 -10.44 -1.87
CA GLU A 64 -3.10 -10.85 -0.71
C GLU A 64 -2.55 -10.26 0.61
N ARG A 65 -1.23 -10.22 0.80
CA ARG A 65 -0.60 -9.56 1.98
C ARG A 65 -0.88 -8.05 2.03
N LEU A 66 -0.90 -7.37 0.89
CA LEU A 66 -1.31 -5.97 0.81
C LEU A 66 -2.75 -5.80 1.35
N TYR A 67 -3.68 -6.67 0.95
CA TYR A 67 -5.06 -6.64 1.45
C TYR A 67 -5.16 -6.96 2.95
N ASP A 68 -4.32 -7.85 3.49
CA ASP A 68 -4.33 -8.18 4.91
C ASP A 68 -3.74 -7.08 5.79
N ILE A 69 -2.72 -6.34 5.33
CA ILE A 69 -2.26 -5.11 5.98
C ILE A 69 -3.40 -4.09 6.09
N HIS A 70 -4.35 -4.11 5.14
CA HIS A 70 -5.55 -3.29 5.18
C HIS A 70 -6.66 -3.82 6.09
N ARG A 71 -6.67 -5.11 6.46
CA ARG A 71 -7.55 -5.65 7.52
C ARG A 71 -7.04 -5.35 8.93
N CYS A 72 -5.75 -5.10 9.08
CA CYS A 72 -5.10 -4.82 10.37
C CYS A 72 -5.03 -3.33 10.75
N CYS A 73 -5.77 -2.44 10.08
CA CYS A 73 -6.22 -1.23 10.78
C CYS A 73 -7.08 -1.69 11.96
N PRO A 74 -6.80 -1.29 13.21
CA PRO A 74 -7.70 -1.60 14.30
C PRO A 74 -9.06 -1.09 13.86
N LYS A 75 -10.05 -1.98 13.84
CA LYS A 75 -11.46 -1.60 13.73
C LYS A 75 -11.61 -0.32 14.53
N ALA A 76 -12.13 0.73 13.90
CA ALA A 76 -12.74 1.82 14.62
C ALA A 76 -13.47 1.19 15.81
N ARG A 77 -13.04 1.52 17.04
CA ARG A 77 -13.63 0.99 18.28
C ARG A 77 -15.13 0.93 18.05
N SER A 78 -15.68 -0.27 17.92
CA SER A 78 -17.11 -0.43 17.82
C SER A 78 -17.69 0.24 19.05
N ARG A 79 -18.69 1.07 18.82
CA ARG A 79 -19.40 1.92 19.79
C ARG A 79 -20.20 1.09 20.82
N ARG A 80 -19.59 0.05 21.39
CA ARG A 80 -20.16 -0.90 22.36
C ARG A 80 -19.25 -1.20 23.56
N GLU A 81 -18.05 -0.63 23.64
CA GLU A 81 -17.19 -0.71 24.84
C GLU A 81 -17.04 0.68 25.48
N ARG A 82 -18.16 1.28 25.90
CA ARG A 82 -18.12 2.51 26.71
C ARG A 82 -18.95 2.47 28.00
N ASP A 83 -19.60 1.34 28.29
CA ASP A 83 -20.54 1.25 29.42
C ASP A 83 -20.13 0.25 30.52
N GLU A 84 -18.86 -0.17 30.59
CA GLU A 84 -18.36 -1.00 31.72
C GLU A 84 -17.24 -0.36 32.55
N GLU A 85 -16.89 0.91 32.30
CA GLU A 85 -15.97 1.68 33.15
C GLU A 85 -16.65 2.94 33.72
N ARG A 86 -17.85 2.75 34.29
CA ARG A 86 -18.41 3.67 35.29
C ARG A 86 -18.74 2.89 36.55
N TRP A 87 -17.75 2.77 37.42
CA TRP A 87 -17.95 2.79 38.86
C TRP A 87 -17.72 4.22 39.33
#